data_AF-A0A321LBZ7-F1
#
_entry.id   AF-A0A321LBZ7-F1
#
_cell.length_a   1.000
_cell.length_b   1.000
_cell.length_c   1.000
_cell.angle_alpha   90.00
_cell.angle_beta   90.00
_cell.angle_gamma   90.00
#
_symmetry.space_group_name_H-M   'P 1'
#
loop_
_entity.id
_entity.type
_entity.pdbx_description
1 polymer ?
#
loop_
_entity_poly.entity_id
_entity_poly.type
_entity_poly.pdbx_seq_one_letter_code
_entity_poly.pdbx_strand_id
1 'polypeptide(L)'
;MAGELFNSLMLNAVDEIIRRDPEYLSKQPVRTGRAAPDGPSRTQKQFAGEQALVERCVEFLRRADIPLDDTAVEADDAWKLLMANATDAEAAERGAVSLAPSVSPKKPIEHVLRDDYEERKLKSGARYFVRRRGRQPLVLINASGVPAALWIQLLADETDHFRILMCESRASDLFAGGLHTDTTAEMDAADAALAVRQEGFDKVDVLAWCNGHLPAIELTEKTAVDSLVLLAPSFFTSDQRFATVYGRKILGMLDVVRREPAMTSALCKFTLAQVNASAADPGKSGLPVWSLPDRSRVFEIASPMSTTPSLTRYANRLASDAIYPLRQKLAKLTNRLMVITGNDDHIASDAAATELLAATRVRNTRIRMAAAGHYIQDLQYRYLRTLLESFLVNRSEPRPLARTAVVSSAA
;
A
#
# COMPACT_ATOMS: atom_id res chain seq x y z
N MET A 1 7.62 27.99 -16.69
CA MET A 1 7.11 26.68 -16.21
C MET A 1 6.90 26.65 -14.68
N ALA A 2 6.74 27.80 -14.02
CA ALA A 2 6.28 27.83 -12.63
C ALA A 2 4.77 27.58 -12.61
N GLY A 3 4.28 26.71 -11.72
CA GLY A 3 2.86 26.36 -11.57
C GLY A 3 2.45 24.99 -12.09
N GLU A 4 3.18 24.43 -13.07
CA GLU A 4 2.79 23.16 -13.71
C GLU A 4 2.94 21.97 -12.77
N LEU A 5 4.07 21.86 -12.07
CA LEU A 5 4.33 20.77 -11.12
C LEU A 5 3.35 20.78 -9.95
N PHE A 6 3.08 21.95 -9.37
CA PHE A 6 2.11 22.08 -8.29
C PHE A 6 0.72 21.59 -8.72
N ASN A 7 0.24 22.06 -9.87
CA ASN A 7 -1.08 21.70 -10.38
C ASN A 7 -1.18 20.19 -10.69
N SER A 8 -0.13 19.58 -11.25
CA SER A 8 -0.11 18.14 -11.52
C SER A 8 -0.15 17.30 -10.24
N LEU A 9 0.59 17.71 -9.20
CA LEU A 9 0.57 17.02 -7.90
C LEU A 9 -0.77 17.18 -7.18
N MET A 10 -1.38 18.37 -7.25
CA MET A 10 -2.72 18.61 -6.72
C MET A 10 -3.79 17.82 -7.48
N LEU A 11 -3.68 17.69 -8.80
CA LEU A 11 -4.57 16.84 -9.59
C LEU A 11 -4.47 15.37 -9.15
N ASN A 12 -3.26 14.85 -8.90
CA ASN A 12 -3.10 13.51 -8.33
C ASN A 12 -3.76 13.34 -6.95
N ALA A 13 -3.80 14.40 -6.13
CA ALA A 13 -4.50 14.36 -4.85
C ALA A 13 -6.02 14.30 -5.03
N VAL A 14 -6.58 15.05 -5.99
CA VAL A 14 -8.00 14.99 -6.34
C VAL A 14 -8.37 13.63 -6.94
N ASP A 15 -7.57 13.14 -7.89
CA ASP A 15 -7.76 11.82 -8.51
C ASP A 15 -7.74 10.69 -7.48
N GLU A 16 -6.89 10.79 -6.45
CA GLU A 16 -6.86 9.84 -5.34
C GLU A 16 -8.20 9.74 -4.61
N ILE A 17 -8.91 10.87 -4.41
CA ILE A 17 -10.24 10.89 -3.80
C ILE A 17 -11.27 10.27 -4.75
N ILE A 18 -11.28 10.72 -6.01
CA ILE A 18 -12.23 10.29 -7.04
C ILE A 18 -12.12 8.80 -7.34
N ARG A 19 -10.90 8.24 -7.36
CA ARG A 19 -10.68 6.80 -7.58
C ARG A 19 -11.28 5.94 -6.46
N ARG A 20 -11.38 6.47 -5.24
CA ARG A 20 -12.02 5.77 -4.11
C ARG A 20 -13.54 5.90 -4.17
N ASP A 21 -14.02 7.12 -4.37
CA ASP A 21 -15.44 7.43 -4.54
C ASP A 21 -15.63 8.59 -5.54
N PRO A 22 -16.07 8.29 -6.77
CA PRO A 22 -16.22 9.29 -7.82
C PRO A 22 -17.20 10.41 -7.50
N GLU A 23 -18.13 10.19 -6.57
CA GLU A 23 -19.16 11.16 -6.21
C GLU A 23 -18.82 11.93 -4.93
N TYR A 24 -17.68 11.62 -4.27
CA TYR A 24 -17.34 12.18 -2.97
C TYR A 24 -17.29 13.71 -2.99
N LEU A 25 -16.49 14.27 -3.91
CA LEU A 25 -16.29 15.72 -4.04
C LEU A 25 -17.50 16.45 -4.66
N SER A 26 -18.41 15.73 -5.33
CA SER A 26 -19.63 16.32 -5.89
C SER A 26 -20.81 16.30 -4.92
N LYS A 27 -20.85 15.34 -3.98
CA LYS A 27 -21.95 15.19 -3.00
C LYS A 27 -21.85 16.20 -1.86
N GLN A 28 -20.65 16.61 -1.49
CA GLN A 28 -20.42 17.48 -0.34
C GLN A 28 -19.33 18.50 -0.69
N PRO A 29 -19.56 19.80 -0.50
CA PRO A 29 -18.52 20.80 -0.69
C PRO A 29 -17.40 20.59 0.32
N VAL A 30 -16.15 20.80 -0.12
CA VAL A 30 -14.97 20.73 0.75
C VAL A 30 -15.01 21.89 1.73
N ARG A 31 -15.09 21.58 3.03
CA ARG A 31 -15.15 22.58 4.10
C ARG A 31 -13.74 23.08 4.41
N THR A 32 -13.46 24.34 4.08
CA THR A 32 -12.13 24.95 4.24
C THR A 32 -11.82 25.38 5.67
N GLY A 33 -12.87 25.60 6.48
CA GLY A 33 -12.78 26.00 7.88
C GLY A 33 -12.42 27.48 8.05
N ARG A 34 -13.21 28.21 8.84
CA ARG A 34 -12.90 29.60 9.22
C ARG A 34 -11.87 29.67 10.34
N ALA A 35 -10.98 30.65 10.30
CA ALA A 35 -10.37 31.16 11.53
C ALA A 35 -11.49 31.79 12.38
N ALA A 36 -11.70 31.32 13.61
CA ALA A 36 -12.72 31.86 14.51
C ALA A 36 -12.57 33.40 14.68
N PRO A 37 -13.66 34.19 14.68
CA PRO A 37 -13.57 35.65 14.75
C PRO A 37 -12.94 36.21 16.04
N ASP A 38 -13.06 35.53 17.18
CA ASP A 38 -12.77 36.11 18.50
C ASP A 38 -11.86 35.25 19.42
N GLY A 39 -10.86 34.57 18.87
CA GLY A 39 -9.85 33.91 19.71
C GLY A 39 -8.53 33.71 18.99
N PRO A 40 -7.39 33.66 19.71
CA PRO A 40 -6.12 33.28 19.09
C PRO A 40 -6.28 31.85 18.57
N SER A 41 -6.46 31.71 17.27
CA SER A 41 -6.83 30.44 16.68
C SER A 41 -5.66 29.46 16.83
N ARG A 42 -5.98 28.26 17.33
CA ARG A 42 -5.00 27.17 17.45
C ARG A 42 -4.48 26.72 16.08
N THR A 43 -5.22 27.03 15.01
CA THR A 43 -4.87 26.78 13.61
C THR A 43 -3.90 27.82 13.02
N GLN A 44 -3.88 29.06 13.51
CA GLN A 44 -2.91 30.08 13.06
C GLN A 44 -1.46 29.76 13.44
N LYS A 45 -1.23 28.96 14.48
CA LYS A 45 0.13 28.55 14.88
C LYS A 45 0.70 27.40 14.07
N GLN A 46 -0.13 26.67 13.33
CA GLN A 46 0.33 25.55 12.52
C GLN A 46 0.61 25.99 11.09
N PHE A 47 0.11 27.17 10.70
CA PHE A 47 0.13 27.64 9.33
C PHE A 47 0.54 29.14 9.12
N ALA A 48 1.62 29.63 9.75
CA ALA A 48 2.16 30.98 9.55
C ALA A 48 3.19 31.05 8.40
N GLY A 49 2.69 31.35 7.20
CA GLY A 49 3.35 31.26 5.91
C GLY A 49 2.38 30.83 4.79
N GLU A 50 1.20 30.34 5.21
CA GLU A 50 0.25 29.64 4.37
C GLU A 50 -0.89 30.42 3.76
N GLN A 51 -1.08 31.71 4.02
CA GLN A 51 -2.20 32.42 3.39
C GLN A 51 -2.12 32.34 1.86
N ALA A 52 -0.93 32.54 1.29
CA ALA A 52 -0.69 32.41 -0.16
C ALA A 52 -0.86 30.96 -0.66
N LEU A 53 -0.47 29.97 0.13
CA LEU A 53 -0.63 28.54 -0.23
C LEU A 53 -2.10 28.12 -0.18
N VAL A 54 -2.85 28.59 0.82
CA VAL A 54 -4.29 28.40 0.95
C VAL A 54 -5.00 29.04 -0.23
N GLU A 55 -4.69 30.29 -0.57
CA GLU A 55 -5.27 30.98 -1.72
C GLU A 55 -4.98 30.24 -3.03
N ARG A 56 -3.74 29.78 -3.23
CA ARG A 56 -3.34 28.97 -4.38
C ARG A 56 -4.08 27.63 -4.45
N CYS A 57 -4.26 26.96 -3.31
CA CYS A 57 -5.02 25.71 -3.22
C CYS A 57 -6.51 25.94 -3.56
N VAL A 58 -7.13 26.98 -2.98
CA VAL A 58 -8.51 27.38 -3.27
C VAL A 58 -8.68 27.71 -4.75
N GLU A 59 -7.75 28.46 -5.34
CA GLU A 59 -7.78 28.80 -6.76
C GLU A 59 -7.69 27.55 -7.64
N PHE A 60 -6.78 26.61 -7.31
CA PHE A 60 -6.70 25.33 -7.98
C PHE A 60 -8.03 24.56 -7.92
N LEU A 61 -8.62 24.43 -6.72
CA LEU A 61 -9.86 23.66 -6.52
C LEU A 61 -11.05 24.29 -7.28
N ARG A 62 -11.15 25.63 -7.29
CA ARG A 62 -12.17 26.33 -8.08
C ARG A 62 -11.99 26.12 -9.58
N ARG A 63 -10.76 26.12 -10.09
CA ARG A 63 -10.46 25.83 -11.51
C ARG A 63 -10.72 24.37 -11.88
N ALA A 64 -10.66 23.47 -10.91
CA ALA A 64 -10.98 22.05 -11.08
C ALA A 64 -12.46 21.74 -10.82
N ASP A 65 -13.33 22.76 -10.73
CA ASP A 65 -14.77 22.65 -10.46
C ASP A 65 -15.11 21.87 -9.18
N ILE A 66 -14.23 21.92 -8.17
CA ILE A 66 -14.47 21.31 -6.86
C ILE A 66 -15.25 22.29 -5.97
N PRO A 67 -16.47 21.94 -5.51
CA PRO A 67 -17.26 22.82 -4.65
C PRO A 67 -16.58 23.06 -3.29
N LEU A 68 -16.58 24.30 -2.82
CA LEU A 68 -16.00 24.72 -1.53
C LEU A 68 -17.07 25.32 -0.62
N ASP A 69 -16.97 25.04 0.69
CA ASP A 69 -17.74 25.69 1.74
C ASP A 69 -16.82 26.49 2.66
N ASP A 70 -16.71 27.79 2.36
CA ASP A 70 -15.93 28.78 3.12
C ASP A 70 -16.71 29.33 4.34
N THR A 71 -17.90 28.79 4.61
CA THR A 71 -18.73 29.17 5.75
C THR A 71 -18.59 28.24 6.95
N ALA A 72 -18.09 27.03 6.72
CA ALA A 72 -17.86 26.03 7.76
C ALA A 72 -16.88 26.53 8.84
N VAL A 73 -17.21 26.23 10.10
CA VAL A 73 -16.36 26.57 11.25
C VAL A 73 -15.10 25.68 11.28
N GLU A 74 -15.25 24.40 10.97
CA GLU A 74 -14.16 23.43 10.98
C GLU A 74 -13.87 22.92 9.57
N ALA A 75 -12.60 22.72 9.30
CA ALA A 75 -12.16 22.06 8.08
C ALA A 75 -12.40 20.55 8.14
N ASP A 76 -12.88 19.98 7.03
CA ASP A 76 -13.05 18.54 6.92
C ASP A 76 -11.74 17.81 6.56
N ASP A 77 -11.81 16.48 6.51
CA ASP A 77 -10.64 15.66 6.24
C ASP A 77 -10.17 15.75 4.78
N ALA A 78 -11.06 16.11 3.85
CA ALA A 78 -10.70 16.34 2.46
C ALA A 78 -9.85 17.61 2.34
N TRP A 79 -10.22 18.69 3.03
CA TRP A 79 -9.42 19.91 3.10
C TRP A 79 -8.05 19.65 3.72
N LYS A 80 -7.98 18.95 4.86
CA LYS A 80 -6.71 18.62 5.52
C LYS A 80 -5.78 17.83 4.58
N LEU A 81 -6.33 16.86 3.86
CA LEU A 81 -5.60 16.09 2.86
C LEU A 81 -5.07 16.98 1.73
N LEU A 82 -5.94 17.79 1.13
CA LEU A 82 -5.60 18.66 0.01
C LEU A 82 -4.54 19.68 0.42
N MET A 83 -4.65 20.27 1.61
CA MET A 83 -3.63 21.18 2.14
C MET A 83 -2.29 20.49 2.40
N ALA A 84 -2.28 19.25 2.92
CA ALA A 84 -1.03 18.50 3.06
C ALA A 84 -0.36 18.23 1.69
N ASN A 85 -1.15 17.87 0.67
CA ASN A 85 -0.61 17.73 -0.70
C ASN A 85 -0.14 19.06 -1.27
N ALA A 86 -0.85 20.17 -1.01
CA ALA A 86 -0.43 21.50 -1.46
C ALA A 86 0.91 21.91 -0.86
N THR A 87 1.12 21.64 0.44
CA THR A 87 2.41 21.87 1.11
C THR A 87 3.53 21.05 0.47
N ASP A 88 3.30 19.77 0.20
CA ASP A 88 4.28 18.91 -0.46
C ASP A 88 4.56 19.34 -1.91
N ALA A 89 3.53 19.79 -2.62
CA ALA A 89 3.62 20.26 -3.99
C ALA A 89 4.40 21.58 -4.11
N GLU A 90 4.18 22.51 -3.18
CA GLU A 90 4.94 23.76 -3.06
C GLU A 90 6.41 23.47 -2.74
N ALA A 91 6.68 22.54 -1.82
CA ALA A 91 8.04 22.11 -1.51
C ALA A 91 8.73 21.47 -2.72
N ALA A 92 8.00 20.67 -3.51
CA ALA A 92 8.53 20.04 -4.73
C ALA A 92 8.85 21.07 -5.81
N GLU A 93 7.98 22.04 -6.04
CA GLU A 93 8.17 23.12 -7.01
C GLU A 93 9.39 24.00 -6.67
N ARG A 94 9.69 24.18 -5.38
CA ARG A 94 10.89 24.86 -4.90
C ARG A 94 12.14 23.99 -4.91
N GLY A 95 12.05 22.73 -5.32
CA GLY A 95 13.16 21.77 -5.33
C GLY A 95 13.59 21.29 -3.94
N ALA A 96 12.78 21.51 -2.90
CA ALA A 96 13.10 21.07 -1.54
C ALA A 96 12.88 19.57 -1.34
N VAL A 97 12.01 18.96 -2.14
CA VAL A 97 11.69 17.53 -2.13
C VAL A 97 11.58 17.00 -3.56
N SER A 98 11.97 15.74 -3.79
CA SER A 98 11.93 15.10 -5.11
C SER A 98 10.58 14.41 -5.39
N LEU A 99 9.47 15.07 -5.04
CA LEU A 99 8.13 14.53 -5.31
C LEU A 99 7.74 14.88 -6.75
N ALA A 100 7.38 13.87 -7.53
CA ALA A 100 6.93 14.04 -8.91
C ALA A 100 5.55 13.40 -9.11
N PRO A 101 4.74 13.91 -10.06
CA PRO A 101 3.42 13.36 -10.36
C PRO A 101 3.50 11.89 -10.76
N SER A 102 2.44 11.15 -10.45
CA SER A 102 2.24 9.78 -10.92
C SER A 102 1.16 9.79 -12.00
N VAL A 103 1.41 9.09 -13.11
CA VAL A 103 0.40 8.91 -14.16
C VAL A 103 -0.15 7.50 -14.03
N SER A 104 -1.46 7.39 -13.80
CA SER A 104 -2.11 6.09 -13.74
C SER A 104 -1.93 5.34 -15.07
N PRO A 105 -1.39 4.12 -15.05
CA PRO A 105 -1.19 3.34 -16.25
C PRO A 105 -2.51 3.08 -16.96
N LYS A 106 -2.55 3.32 -18.27
CA LYS A 106 -3.73 3.05 -19.11
C LYS A 106 -3.79 1.60 -19.59
N LYS A 107 -2.65 0.91 -19.59
CA LYS A 107 -2.54 -0.48 -20.05
C LYS A 107 -2.89 -1.45 -18.92
N PRO A 108 -3.61 -2.55 -19.20
CA PRO A 108 -3.75 -3.67 -18.28
C PRO A 108 -2.39 -4.28 -17.89
N ILE A 109 -2.35 -4.98 -16.75
CA ILE A 109 -1.10 -5.54 -16.20
C ILE A 109 -0.44 -6.56 -17.13
N GLU A 110 -1.24 -7.33 -17.86
CA GLU A 110 -0.79 -8.31 -18.85
C GLU A 110 0.03 -7.65 -19.96
N HIS A 111 -0.39 -6.46 -20.39
CA HIS A 111 0.31 -5.70 -21.40
C HIS A 111 1.61 -5.12 -20.85
N VAL A 112 1.61 -4.60 -19.63
CA VAL A 112 2.83 -4.11 -18.96
C VAL A 112 3.85 -5.24 -18.80
N LEU A 113 3.45 -6.41 -18.31
CA LEU A 113 4.36 -7.55 -18.15
C LEU A 113 4.86 -8.07 -19.50
N ARG A 114 4.01 -8.19 -20.52
CA ARG A 114 4.44 -8.62 -21.85
C ARG A 114 5.45 -7.64 -22.47
N ASP A 115 5.14 -6.34 -22.42
CA ASP A 115 5.89 -5.30 -23.11
C ASP A 115 7.23 -5.02 -22.41
N ASP A 116 7.28 -5.06 -21.07
CA ASP A 116 8.45 -4.61 -20.28
C ASP A 116 9.17 -5.70 -19.49
N TYR A 117 8.62 -6.91 -19.38
CA TYR A 117 9.18 -8.01 -18.58
C TYR A 117 9.43 -9.26 -19.42
N GLU A 118 10.45 -10.01 -19.04
CA GLU A 118 10.67 -11.37 -19.51
C GLU A 118 9.98 -12.36 -18.57
N GLU A 119 9.07 -13.16 -19.12
CA GLU A 119 8.56 -14.34 -18.45
C GLU A 119 9.61 -15.45 -18.51
N ARG A 120 9.91 -16.03 -17.36
CA ARG A 120 10.83 -17.16 -17.20
C ARG A 120 10.20 -18.21 -16.29
N LYS A 121 10.79 -19.41 -16.31
CA LYS A 121 10.35 -20.54 -15.49
C LYS A 121 11.50 -21.08 -14.66
N LEU A 122 11.20 -21.40 -13.40
CA LEU A 122 12.08 -22.16 -12.53
C LEU A 122 12.06 -23.63 -12.93
N LYS A 123 13.07 -24.39 -12.48
CA LYS A 123 13.10 -25.86 -12.61
C LYS A 123 11.88 -26.54 -11.96
N SER A 124 11.27 -25.91 -10.97
CA SER A 124 10.02 -26.36 -10.32
C SER A 124 8.78 -26.17 -11.19
N GLY A 125 8.89 -25.49 -12.34
CA GLY A 125 7.78 -25.12 -13.21
C GLY A 125 7.12 -23.78 -12.84
N ALA A 126 7.42 -23.21 -11.66
CA ALA A 126 6.90 -21.91 -11.25
C ALA A 126 7.38 -20.78 -12.19
N ARG A 127 6.46 -19.89 -12.56
CA ARG A 127 6.75 -18.74 -13.41
C ARG A 127 7.29 -17.58 -12.58
N TYR A 128 8.13 -16.77 -13.19
CA TYR A 128 8.51 -15.48 -12.64
C TYR A 128 8.76 -14.49 -13.78
N PHE A 129 8.66 -13.22 -13.44
CA PHE A 129 8.81 -12.11 -14.36
C PHE A 129 9.97 -11.25 -13.91
N VAL A 130 10.89 -10.95 -14.82
CA VAL A 130 12.01 -10.03 -14.56
C VAL A 130 11.94 -8.87 -15.55
N ARG A 131 11.96 -7.64 -15.03
CA ARG A 131 11.87 -6.43 -15.85
C ARG A 131 13.06 -6.36 -16.79
N ARG A 132 12.88 -6.01 -18.07
CA ARG A 132 13.96 -5.92 -19.08
C ARG A 132 14.92 -4.74 -18.87
N ARG A 133 14.51 -3.74 -18.10
CA ARG A 133 15.27 -2.52 -17.80
C ARG A 133 15.60 -2.41 -16.31
N GLY A 134 16.29 -1.34 -15.94
CA GLY A 134 16.73 -1.10 -14.56
C GLY A 134 18.04 -1.81 -14.22
N ARG A 135 18.69 -1.35 -13.16
CA ARG A 135 19.99 -1.87 -12.69
C ARG A 135 19.94 -2.35 -11.24
N GLN A 136 19.04 -1.80 -10.43
CA GLN A 136 18.93 -2.13 -9.01
C GLN A 136 18.01 -3.35 -8.83
N PRO A 137 18.51 -4.53 -8.43
CA PRO A 137 17.67 -5.72 -8.26
C PRO A 137 16.67 -5.52 -7.12
N LEU A 138 15.37 -5.66 -7.44
CA LEU A 138 14.29 -5.54 -6.48
C LEU A 138 13.36 -6.75 -6.58
N VAL A 139 13.25 -7.54 -5.52
CA VAL A 139 12.25 -8.60 -5.43
C VAL A 139 10.95 -8.00 -4.90
N LEU A 140 9.89 -8.07 -5.72
CA LEU A 140 8.55 -7.66 -5.36
C LEU A 140 7.72 -8.87 -4.92
N ILE A 141 7.24 -8.84 -3.67
CA ILE A 141 6.45 -9.92 -3.08
C ILE A 141 5.03 -9.41 -2.80
N ASN A 142 4.06 -9.95 -3.53
CA ASN A 142 2.67 -9.58 -3.39
C ASN A 142 1.99 -10.24 -2.18
N ALA A 143 0.82 -9.75 -1.81
CA ALA A 143 -0.08 -10.43 -0.89
C ALA A 143 -0.55 -11.76 -1.49
N SER A 144 -0.66 -12.80 -0.66
CA SER A 144 -1.02 -14.14 -1.13
C SER A 144 -2.44 -14.17 -1.69
N GLY A 145 -2.61 -14.66 -2.92
CA GLY A 145 -3.91 -14.76 -3.56
C GLY A 145 -4.38 -13.48 -4.25
N VAL A 146 -3.64 -12.38 -4.17
CA VAL A 146 -4.00 -11.09 -4.79
C VAL A 146 -3.25 -10.96 -6.12
N PRO A 147 -3.90 -10.47 -7.20
CA PRO A 147 -3.23 -10.32 -8.48
C PRO A 147 -2.22 -9.17 -8.49
N ALA A 148 -1.28 -9.23 -9.43
CA ALA A 148 -0.24 -8.22 -9.62
C ALA A 148 -0.77 -6.87 -10.11
N ALA A 149 -2.02 -6.80 -10.57
CA ALA A 149 -2.67 -5.57 -10.99
C ALA A 149 -2.69 -4.48 -9.89
N LEU A 150 -2.64 -4.86 -8.61
CA LEU A 150 -2.51 -3.93 -7.49
C LEU A 150 -1.16 -3.20 -7.43
N TRP A 151 -0.16 -3.70 -8.17
CA TRP A 151 1.17 -3.08 -8.30
C TRP A 151 1.37 -2.38 -9.63
N ILE A 152 0.30 -2.17 -10.41
CA ILE A 152 0.40 -1.66 -11.78
C ILE A 152 1.17 -0.34 -11.86
N GLN A 153 1.01 0.55 -10.88
CA GLN A 153 1.73 1.83 -10.83
C GLN A 153 3.25 1.60 -10.82
N LEU A 154 3.76 0.72 -9.95
CA LEU A 154 5.18 0.39 -9.87
C LEU A 154 5.67 -0.38 -11.08
N LEU A 155 4.90 -1.36 -11.55
CA LEU A 155 5.32 -2.23 -12.64
C LEU A 155 5.36 -1.49 -13.99
N ALA A 156 4.51 -0.48 -14.15
CA ALA A 156 4.44 0.34 -15.36
C ALA A 156 5.26 1.63 -15.29
N ASP A 157 5.75 2.05 -14.12
CA ASP A 157 6.52 3.29 -14.00
C ASP A 157 7.84 3.15 -14.76
N GLU A 158 8.04 3.92 -15.82
CA GLU A 158 9.24 3.89 -16.67
C GLU A 158 10.43 4.67 -16.07
N THR A 159 10.18 5.45 -15.01
CA THR A 159 11.15 6.39 -14.44
C THR A 159 12.00 5.78 -13.32
N ASP A 160 11.58 4.66 -12.74
CA ASP A 160 12.34 4.00 -11.68
C ASP A 160 13.62 3.31 -12.18
N HIS A 161 14.52 3.01 -11.24
CA HIS A 161 15.82 2.38 -11.48
C HIS A 161 15.82 0.85 -11.32
N PHE A 162 14.68 0.24 -11.04
CA PHE A 162 14.60 -1.12 -10.52
C PHE A 162 14.57 -2.17 -11.63
N ARG A 163 15.43 -3.19 -11.48
CA ARG A 163 15.33 -4.48 -12.16
C ARG A 163 14.39 -5.35 -11.33
N ILE A 164 13.07 -5.17 -11.53
CA ILE A 164 12.04 -5.80 -10.70
C ILE A 164 11.91 -7.28 -11.05
N LEU A 165 12.01 -8.14 -10.03
CA LEU A 165 11.74 -9.58 -10.09
C LEU A 165 10.47 -9.86 -9.29
N MET A 166 9.49 -10.51 -9.92
CA MET A 166 8.24 -10.92 -9.29
C MET A 166 7.96 -12.39 -9.61
N CYS A 167 7.88 -13.22 -8.57
CA CYS A 167 7.53 -14.63 -8.74
C CYS A 167 6.01 -14.81 -8.70
N GLU A 168 5.50 -15.65 -9.59
CA GLU A 168 4.15 -16.19 -9.42
C GLU A 168 4.21 -17.27 -8.34
N SER A 169 3.37 -17.13 -7.30
CA SER A 169 3.26 -18.17 -6.27
C SER A 169 2.70 -19.44 -6.90
N ARG A 170 3.24 -20.61 -6.52
CA ARG A 170 2.69 -21.90 -6.95
C ARG A 170 1.22 -22.10 -6.58
N ALA A 171 0.71 -21.31 -5.66
CA ALA A 171 -0.67 -21.39 -5.19
C ALA A 171 -1.60 -20.37 -5.81
N SER A 172 -1.11 -19.37 -6.53
CA SER A 172 -1.94 -18.25 -7.00
C SER A 172 -1.61 -17.87 -8.42
N ASP A 173 -2.64 -17.58 -9.21
CA ASP A 173 -2.44 -17.01 -10.53
C ASP A 173 -2.09 -15.52 -10.40
N LEU A 174 -1.04 -15.09 -11.08
CA LEU A 174 -0.54 -13.71 -10.97
C LEU A 174 -1.56 -12.67 -11.47
N PHE A 175 -2.46 -13.04 -12.38
CA PHE A 175 -3.40 -12.13 -13.05
C PHE A 175 -4.80 -12.19 -12.46
N ALA A 176 -5.32 -13.40 -12.25
CA ALA A 176 -6.66 -13.61 -11.69
C ALA A 176 -6.66 -13.59 -10.15
N GLY A 177 -5.50 -13.84 -9.52
CA GLY A 177 -5.42 -14.07 -8.07
C GLY A 177 -6.09 -15.39 -7.67
N GLY A 178 -6.59 -15.44 -6.44
CA GLY A 178 -7.17 -16.63 -5.83
C GLY A 178 -6.11 -17.67 -5.45
N LEU A 179 -6.47 -18.62 -4.58
CA LEU A 179 -5.61 -19.75 -4.23
C LEU A 179 -6.13 -21.05 -4.85
N HIS A 180 -5.29 -21.73 -5.61
CA HIS A 180 -5.60 -23.01 -6.25
C HIS A 180 -4.88 -24.21 -5.62
N THR A 181 -3.85 -24.00 -4.79
CA THR A 181 -3.27 -25.02 -3.90
C THR A 181 -2.85 -24.41 -2.56
N ASP A 182 -2.61 -25.24 -1.55
CA ASP A 182 -2.02 -24.79 -0.29
C ASP A 182 -0.55 -24.40 -0.50
N THR A 183 -0.09 -23.40 0.24
CA THR A 183 1.29 -22.90 0.23
C THR A 183 1.63 -22.29 1.59
N THR A 184 2.92 -22.10 1.86
CA THR A 184 3.43 -21.42 3.06
C THR A 184 4.36 -20.27 2.68
N ALA A 185 4.64 -19.38 3.62
CA ALA A 185 5.61 -18.30 3.44
C ALA A 185 7.00 -18.83 3.06
N GLU A 186 7.42 -19.96 3.62
CA GLU A 186 8.71 -20.59 3.34
C GLU A 186 8.80 -21.10 1.90
N MET A 187 7.70 -21.63 1.36
CA MET A 187 7.63 -22.10 -0.03
C MET A 187 7.72 -20.94 -1.01
N ASP A 188 6.94 -19.88 -0.81
CA ASP A 188 6.99 -18.67 -1.64
C ASP A 188 8.39 -18.02 -1.60
N ALA A 189 9.02 -17.97 -0.41
CA ALA A 189 10.38 -17.47 -0.25
C ALA A 189 11.43 -18.34 -0.95
N ALA A 190 11.24 -19.67 -0.97
CA ALA A 190 12.16 -20.58 -1.64
C ALA A 190 12.13 -20.41 -3.17
N ASP A 191 10.95 -20.18 -3.75
CA ASP A 191 10.81 -19.88 -5.18
C ASP A 191 11.43 -18.53 -5.54
N ALA A 192 11.19 -17.49 -4.72
CA ALA A 192 11.84 -16.20 -4.89
C ALA A 192 13.38 -16.33 -4.84
N ALA A 193 13.91 -17.07 -3.88
CA ALA A 193 15.36 -17.31 -3.77
C ALA A 193 15.93 -18.08 -4.98
N LEU A 194 15.17 -19.02 -5.54
CA LEU A 194 15.56 -19.73 -6.77
C LEU A 194 15.59 -18.78 -7.97
N ALA A 195 14.60 -17.91 -8.12
CA ALA A 195 14.55 -16.92 -9.18
C ALA A 195 15.71 -15.92 -9.08
N VAL A 196 16.00 -15.42 -7.87
CA VAL A 196 17.16 -14.54 -7.62
C VAL A 196 18.47 -15.20 -8.08
N ARG A 197 18.68 -16.48 -7.70
CA ARG A 197 19.87 -17.23 -8.12
C ARG A 197 19.91 -17.47 -9.63
N GLN A 198 18.77 -17.77 -10.25
CA GLN A 198 18.68 -18.01 -11.69
C GLN A 198 18.99 -16.76 -12.51
N GLU A 199 18.63 -15.57 -11.99
CA GLU A 199 19.01 -14.28 -12.59
C GLU A 199 20.45 -13.85 -12.27
N GLY A 200 21.17 -14.59 -11.42
CA GLY A 200 22.55 -14.27 -11.06
C GLY A 200 22.68 -13.00 -10.21
N PHE A 201 21.66 -12.64 -9.45
CA PHE A 201 21.75 -11.50 -8.53
C PHE A 201 22.47 -11.92 -7.24
N ASP A 202 23.65 -11.33 -7.00
CA ASP A 202 24.43 -11.58 -5.78
C ASP A 202 23.73 -11.04 -4.52
N LYS A 203 23.01 -9.93 -4.68
CA LYS A 203 22.30 -9.23 -3.59
C LYS A 203 21.08 -8.51 -4.16
N VAL A 204 20.00 -8.46 -3.37
CA VAL A 204 18.73 -7.83 -3.78
C VAL A 204 18.17 -6.92 -2.70
N ASP A 205 17.37 -5.94 -3.10
CA ASP A 205 16.40 -5.31 -2.22
C ASP A 205 15.06 -6.07 -2.29
N VAL A 206 14.25 -5.98 -1.24
CA VAL A 206 12.94 -6.66 -1.18
C VAL A 206 11.85 -5.65 -0.82
N LEU A 207 10.76 -5.64 -1.58
CA LEU A 207 9.54 -4.90 -1.29
C LEU A 207 8.38 -5.89 -1.17
N ALA A 208 7.66 -5.85 -0.06
CA ALA A 208 6.57 -6.77 0.20
C ALA A 208 5.33 -6.07 0.77
N TRP A 209 4.14 -6.56 0.43
CA TRP A 209 2.87 -5.96 0.88
C TRP A 209 1.96 -6.92 1.64
N CYS A 210 1.20 -6.39 2.60
CA CYS A 210 0.21 -7.11 3.40
C CYS A 210 0.84 -8.34 4.07
N ASN A 211 0.34 -9.57 3.82
CA ASN A 211 0.91 -10.81 4.35
C ASN A 211 2.14 -11.31 3.56
N GLY A 212 2.49 -10.67 2.44
CA GLY A 212 3.74 -10.89 1.73
C GLY A 212 4.99 -10.57 2.56
N HIS A 213 4.84 -9.86 3.68
CA HIS A 213 5.95 -9.63 4.62
C HIS A 213 6.54 -10.94 5.18
N LEU A 214 5.74 -12.00 5.34
CA LEU A 214 6.22 -13.28 5.86
C LEU A 214 7.20 -13.96 4.91
N PRO A 215 6.87 -14.21 3.63
CA PRO A 215 7.85 -14.72 2.68
C PRO A 215 9.04 -13.78 2.47
N ALA A 216 8.85 -12.46 2.60
CA ALA A 216 9.95 -11.50 2.51
C ALA A 216 10.97 -11.64 3.65
N ILE A 217 10.50 -11.86 4.88
CA ILE A 217 11.35 -12.13 6.04
C ILE A 217 12.06 -13.49 5.86
N GLU A 218 11.34 -14.53 5.44
CA GLU A 218 11.92 -15.85 5.13
C GLU A 218 12.99 -15.79 4.03
N LEU A 219 12.83 -14.91 3.05
CA LEU A 219 13.79 -14.75 1.95
C LEU A 219 15.15 -14.26 2.46
N THR A 220 15.20 -13.48 3.54
CA THR A 220 16.47 -12.97 4.13
C THR A 220 17.38 -14.09 4.63
N GLU A 221 16.83 -15.27 4.95
CA GLU A 221 17.62 -16.44 5.36
C GLU A 221 18.12 -17.27 4.16
N LYS A 222 17.61 -17.02 2.95
CA LYS A 222 17.86 -17.81 1.74
C LYS A 222 18.64 -17.07 0.67
N THR A 223 18.77 -15.75 0.80
CA THR A 223 19.30 -14.85 -0.20
C THR A 223 19.90 -13.63 0.50
N ALA A 224 21.00 -13.10 -0.03
CA ALA A 224 21.57 -11.87 0.47
C ALA A 224 20.63 -10.70 0.15
N VAL A 225 19.93 -10.21 1.18
CA VAL A 225 19.06 -9.02 1.10
C VAL A 225 19.82 -7.82 1.63
N ASP A 226 19.82 -6.68 0.93
CA ASP A 226 20.39 -5.44 1.47
C ASP A 226 19.38 -4.69 2.34
N SER A 227 18.24 -4.36 1.73
CA SER A 227 17.18 -3.60 2.36
C SER A 227 15.84 -4.32 2.18
N LEU A 228 15.01 -4.27 3.22
CA LEU A 228 13.69 -4.86 3.27
C LEU A 228 12.66 -3.77 3.52
N VAL A 229 11.69 -3.63 2.61
CA VAL A 229 10.57 -2.70 2.73
C VAL A 229 9.28 -3.50 2.93
N LEU A 230 8.64 -3.29 4.08
CA LEU A 230 7.34 -3.87 4.39
C LEU A 230 6.26 -2.80 4.26
N LEU A 231 5.44 -2.92 3.24
CA LEU A 231 4.35 -2.00 2.94
C LEU A 231 3.03 -2.53 3.51
N ALA A 232 2.38 -1.73 4.36
CA ALA A 232 1.16 -2.09 5.07
C ALA A 232 1.18 -3.54 5.59
N PRO A 233 2.24 -3.98 6.31
CA PRO A 233 2.35 -5.36 6.71
C PRO A 233 1.23 -5.70 7.68
N SER A 234 0.46 -6.74 7.37
CA SER A 234 -0.67 -7.12 8.23
C SER A 234 -0.22 -7.55 9.63
N PHE A 235 1.05 -7.99 9.76
CA PHE A 235 1.60 -8.64 10.95
C PHE A 235 0.58 -9.57 11.60
N PHE A 236 -0.09 -10.33 10.75
CA PHE A 236 -1.14 -11.23 11.17
C PHE A 236 -0.52 -12.31 12.04
N THR A 237 -0.90 -12.32 13.31
CA THR A 237 -0.43 -13.31 14.28
C THR A 237 -1.61 -13.80 15.12
N SER A 238 -1.40 -14.92 15.81
CA SER A 238 -2.30 -15.41 16.85
C SER A 238 -2.44 -14.46 18.07
N ASP A 239 -1.58 -13.45 18.20
CA ASP A 239 -1.66 -12.45 19.27
C ASP A 239 -2.76 -11.43 18.97
N GLN A 240 -3.90 -11.57 19.64
CA GLN A 240 -5.08 -10.72 19.43
C GLN A 240 -4.82 -9.24 19.69
N ARG A 241 -3.77 -8.88 20.43
CA ARG A 241 -3.39 -7.47 20.63
C ARG A 241 -3.05 -6.77 19.33
N PHE A 242 -2.56 -7.50 18.34
CA PHE A 242 -2.17 -6.97 17.04
C PHE A 242 -3.29 -7.08 15.98
N ALA A 243 -4.43 -7.69 16.33
CA ALA A 243 -5.53 -7.85 15.40
C ALA A 243 -6.33 -6.55 15.22
N THR A 244 -6.53 -6.13 13.96
CA THR A 244 -7.50 -5.11 13.60
C THR A 244 -8.94 -5.62 13.77
N VAL A 245 -9.92 -4.71 13.74
CA VAL A 245 -11.35 -5.09 13.68
C VAL A 245 -11.60 -6.00 12.47
N TYR A 246 -11.00 -5.67 11.33
CA TYR A 246 -11.03 -6.51 10.14
C TYR A 246 -10.39 -7.87 10.39
N GLY A 247 -9.16 -7.90 10.94
CA GLY A 247 -8.44 -9.13 11.25
C GLY A 247 -9.25 -10.09 12.14
N ARG A 248 -9.94 -9.58 13.17
CA ARG A 248 -10.84 -10.38 14.02
C ARG A 248 -12.03 -10.96 13.25
N LYS A 249 -12.68 -10.16 12.39
CA LYS A 249 -13.82 -10.61 11.58
C LYS A 249 -13.40 -11.69 10.59
N ILE A 250 -12.28 -11.48 9.89
CA ILE A 250 -11.72 -12.44 8.95
C ILE A 250 -11.32 -13.72 9.68
N LEU A 251 -10.65 -13.65 10.83
CA LEU A 251 -10.33 -14.84 11.63
C LEU A 251 -11.57 -15.66 11.99
N GLY A 252 -12.64 -14.99 12.44
CA GLY A 252 -13.90 -15.68 12.73
C GLY A 252 -14.50 -16.36 11.50
N MET A 253 -14.52 -15.67 10.36
CA MET A 253 -14.98 -16.25 9.09
C MET A 253 -14.15 -17.47 8.67
N LEU A 254 -12.83 -17.39 8.75
CA LEU A 254 -11.93 -18.46 8.33
C LEU A 254 -11.95 -19.66 9.28
N ASP A 255 -12.18 -19.44 10.58
CA ASP A 255 -12.42 -20.52 11.54
C ASP A 255 -13.73 -21.25 11.22
N VAL A 256 -14.79 -20.54 10.83
CA VAL A 256 -16.04 -21.17 10.32
C VAL A 256 -15.78 -21.97 9.06
N VAL A 257 -15.04 -21.44 8.08
CA VAL A 257 -14.68 -22.18 6.85
C VAL A 257 -13.95 -23.50 7.16
N ARG A 258 -13.08 -23.49 8.18
CA ARG A 258 -12.33 -24.69 8.60
C ARG A 258 -13.19 -25.70 9.35
N ARG A 259 -14.11 -25.25 10.22
CA ARG A 259 -14.95 -26.13 11.06
C ARG A 259 -16.20 -26.62 10.36
N GLU A 260 -16.76 -25.79 9.48
CA GLU A 260 -18.01 -26.04 8.77
C GLU A 260 -17.83 -25.82 7.26
N PRO A 261 -17.13 -26.73 6.55
CA PRO A 261 -16.86 -26.57 5.12
C PRO A 261 -18.13 -26.35 4.26
N ALA A 262 -19.28 -26.89 4.69
CA ALA A 262 -20.58 -26.69 4.04
C ALA A 262 -21.01 -25.22 3.98
N MET A 263 -20.57 -24.37 4.93
CA MET A 263 -20.91 -22.95 4.99
C MET A 263 -20.04 -22.08 4.07
N THR A 264 -18.91 -22.61 3.57
CA THR A 264 -17.94 -21.86 2.76
C THR A 264 -18.57 -21.21 1.52
N SER A 265 -19.49 -21.92 0.85
CA SER A 265 -20.20 -21.38 -0.33
C SER A 265 -21.08 -20.18 0.02
N ALA A 266 -21.79 -20.23 1.16
CA ALA A 266 -22.61 -19.12 1.63
C ALA A 266 -21.75 -17.91 2.01
N LEU A 267 -20.63 -18.13 2.70
CA LEU A 267 -19.67 -17.08 3.07
C LEU A 267 -19.06 -16.42 1.83
N CYS A 268 -18.65 -17.21 0.83
CA CYS A 268 -18.15 -16.69 -0.44
C CYS A 268 -19.18 -15.78 -1.14
N LYS A 269 -20.45 -16.20 -1.22
CA LYS A 269 -21.53 -15.38 -1.79
C LYS A 269 -21.75 -14.08 -1.00
N PHE A 270 -21.69 -14.16 0.33
CA PHE A 270 -21.82 -12.99 1.18
C PHE A 270 -20.67 -11.99 0.96
N THR A 271 -19.43 -12.45 0.92
CA THR A 271 -18.26 -11.61 0.61
C THR A 271 -18.41 -10.93 -0.76
N LEU A 272 -18.78 -11.68 -1.79
CA LEU A 272 -19.01 -11.12 -3.13
C LEU A 272 -20.15 -10.10 -3.14
N ALA A 273 -21.23 -10.32 -2.40
CA ALA A 273 -22.32 -9.35 -2.28
C ALA A 273 -21.84 -8.03 -1.62
N GLN A 274 -21.00 -8.11 -0.58
CA GLN A 274 -20.40 -6.94 0.06
C GLN A 274 -19.47 -6.17 -0.88
N VAL A 275 -18.65 -6.89 -1.67
CA VAL A 275 -17.76 -6.29 -2.67
C VAL A 275 -18.58 -5.58 -3.75
N ASN A 276 -19.62 -6.23 -4.29
CA ASN A 276 -20.51 -5.61 -5.27
C ASN A 276 -21.22 -4.37 -4.71
N ALA A 277 -21.70 -4.43 -3.47
CA ALA A 277 -22.35 -3.28 -2.83
C ALA A 277 -21.38 -2.11 -2.65
N SER A 278 -20.14 -2.38 -2.21
CA SER A 278 -19.09 -1.36 -2.05
C SER A 278 -18.61 -0.81 -3.40
N ALA A 279 -18.57 -1.65 -4.43
CA ALA A 279 -18.26 -1.24 -5.80
C ALA A 279 -19.36 -0.35 -6.39
N ALA A 280 -20.63 -0.59 -6.05
CA ALA A 280 -21.75 0.22 -6.52
C ALA A 280 -21.82 1.57 -5.78
N ASP A 281 -21.65 1.53 -4.46
CA ASP A 281 -21.72 2.69 -3.58
C ASP A 281 -20.66 2.55 -2.47
N PRO A 282 -19.50 3.22 -2.63
CA PRO A 282 -18.42 3.15 -1.66
C PRO A 282 -18.83 3.61 -0.25
N GLY A 283 -19.84 4.48 -0.14
CA GLY A 283 -20.40 4.93 1.13
C GLY A 283 -21.09 3.81 1.93
N LYS A 284 -21.52 2.73 1.28
CA LYS A 284 -22.11 1.55 1.95
C LYS A 284 -21.09 0.62 2.58
N SER A 285 -19.80 0.83 2.33
CA SER A 285 -18.73 0.04 2.96
C SER A 285 -18.69 0.21 4.48
N GLY A 286 -19.20 1.33 5.01
CA GLY A 286 -19.07 1.70 6.42
C GLY A 286 -17.63 2.06 6.83
N LEU A 287 -16.73 2.23 5.86
CA LEU A 287 -15.34 2.65 6.08
C LEU A 287 -15.17 4.12 5.69
N PRO A 288 -14.24 4.85 6.33
CA PRO A 288 -13.82 6.17 5.87
C PRO A 288 -13.28 6.10 4.44
N VAL A 289 -13.48 7.15 3.64
CA VAL A 289 -13.05 7.19 2.23
C VAL A 289 -11.55 6.89 2.08
N TRP A 290 -10.71 7.36 3.01
CA TRP A 290 -9.25 7.15 3.01
C TRP A 290 -8.83 5.69 3.22
N SER A 291 -9.73 4.87 3.76
CA SER A 291 -9.52 3.44 3.95
C SER A 291 -9.87 2.59 2.72
N LEU A 292 -10.60 3.16 1.75
CA LEU A 292 -11.13 2.44 0.59
C LEU A 292 -10.05 2.18 -0.47
N PRO A 293 -10.08 1.06 -1.20
CA PRO A 293 -9.22 0.90 -2.37
C PRO A 293 -9.65 1.81 -3.53
N ASP A 294 -8.90 1.76 -4.64
CA ASP A 294 -9.46 2.15 -5.93
C ASP A 294 -10.71 1.30 -6.20
N ARG A 295 -11.82 1.98 -6.45
CA ARG A 295 -13.11 1.37 -6.76
C ARG A 295 -13.01 0.38 -7.91
N SER A 296 -12.16 0.63 -8.91
CA SER A 296 -12.01 -0.27 -10.06
C SER A 296 -11.27 -1.58 -9.71
N ARG A 297 -10.64 -1.66 -8.53
CA ARG A 297 -9.78 -2.78 -8.10
C ARG A 297 -10.42 -3.62 -7.00
N VAL A 298 -11.62 -3.29 -6.54
CA VAL A 298 -12.32 -3.99 -5.43
C VAL A 298 -12.48 -5.49 -5.65
N PHE A 299 -12.70 -5.93 -6.89
CA PHE A 299 -12.83 -7.36 -7.21
C PHE A 299 -11.50 -8.09 -7.17
N GLU A 300 -10.42 -7.44 -7.62
CA GLU A 300 -9.06 -7.98 -7.56
C GLU A 300 -8.63 -8.17 -6.11
N ILE A 301 -8.98 -7.24 -5.22
CA ILE A 301 -8.69 -7.34 -3.79
C ILE A 301 -9.46 -8.52 -3.15
N ALA A 302 -10.66 -8.80 -3.63
CA ALA A 302 -11.51 -9.87 -3.13
C ALA A 302 -11.16 -11.25 -3.71
N SER A 303 -10.22 -11.34 -4.67
CA SER A 303 -9.89 -12.59 -5.37
C SER A 303 -9.59 -13.78 -4.44
N PRO A 304 -8.87 -13.64 -3.30
CA PRO A 304 -8.60 -14.79 -2.42
C PRO A 304 -9.87 -15.41 -1.83
N MET A 305 -10.97 -14.65 -1.75
CA MET A 305 -12.24 -15.04 -1.13
C MET A 305 -13.38 -15.21 -2.15
N SER A 306 -13.06 -15.12 -3.45
CA SER A 306 -14.04 -15.05 -4.54
C SER A 306 -14.66 -16.40 -4.93
N THR A 307 -14.06 -17.52 -4.55
CA THR A 307 -14.56 -18.86 -4.84
C THR A 307 -14.42 -19.76 -3.61
N THR A 308 -15.30 -20.77 -3.49
CA THR A 308 -15.24 -21.74 -2.40
C THR A 308 -13.86 -22.40 -2.27
N PRO A 309 -13.23 -22.94 -3.33
CA PRO A 309 -11.92 -23.57 -3.21
C PRO A 309 -10.82 -22.58 -2.80
N SER A 310 -10.87 -21.35 -3.31
CA SER A 310 -9.92 -20.29 -2.95
C SER A 310 -10.06 -19.89 -1.49
N LEU A 311 -11.30 -19.68 -1.02
CA LEU A 311 -11.57 -19.28 0.36
C LEU A 311 -11.08 -20.32 1.38
N THR A 312 -11.28 -21.62 1.10
CA THR A 312 -10.75 -22.70 1.94
C THR A 312 -9.22 -22.66 2.03
N ARG A 313 -8.54 -22.52 0.90
CA ARG A 313 -7.05 -22.47 0.88
C ARG A 313 -6.50 -21.19 1.48
N TYR A 314 -7.20 -20.08 1.29
CA TYR A 314 -6.86 -18.82 1.95
C TYR A 314 -6.99 -18.92 3.47
N ALA A 315 -8.03 -19.62 3.97
CA ALA A 315 -8.18 -19.92 5.39
C ALA A 315 -7.01 -20.78 5.91
N ASN A 316 -6.56 -21.77 5.15
CA ASN A 316 -5.39 -22.58 5.51
C ASN A 316 -4.10 -21.75 5.54
N ARG A 317 -3.87 -20.92 4.52
CA ARG A 317 -2.72 -20.02 4.45
C ARG A 317 -2.68 -19.08 5.66
N LEU A 318 -3.79 -18.41 5.97
CA LEU A 318 -3.83 -17.49 7.11
C LEU A 318 -3.71 -18.21 8.46
N ALA A 319 -4.20 -19.44 8.59
CA ALA A 319 -3.95 -20.25 9.78
C ALA A 319 -2.45 -20.58 9.95
N SER A 320 -1.75 -20.86 8.85
CA SER A 320 -0.29 -21.05 8.85
C SER A 320 0.44 -19.75 9.19
N ASP A 321 0.01 -18.62 8.60
CA ASP A 321 0.58 -17.30 8.88
C ASP A 321 0.43 -16.92 10.36
N ALA A 322 -0.71 -17.25 11.00
CA ALA A 322 -0.99 -16.91 12.40
C ALA A 322 -0.06 -17.59 13.43
N ILE A 323 0.50 -18.76 13.08
CA ILE A 323 1.45 -19.50 13.92
C ILE A 323 2.91 -19.25 13.54
N TYR A 324 3.16 -18.44 12.52
CA TYR A 324 4.51 -18.08 12.09
C TYR A 324 5.27 -17.38 13.23
N PRO A 325 6.55 -17.72 13.50
CA PRO A 325 7.32 -17.16 14.62
C PRO A 325 7.82 -15.74 14.34
N LEU A 326 6.91 -14.82 13.99
CA LEU A 326 7.19 -13.47 13.48
C LEU A 326 8.13 -12.68 14.38
N ARG A 327 7.87 -12.65 15.70
CA ARG A 327 8.71 -11.93 16.67
C ARG A 327 10.15 -12.43 16.66
N GLN A 328 10.35 -13.74 16.62
CA GLN A 328 11.69 -14.35 16.65
C GLN A 328 12.44 -14.08 15.35
N LYS A 329 11.74 -14.11 14.21
CA LYS A 329 12.32 -13.85 12.88
C LYS A 329 12.66 -12.38 12.70
N LEU A 330 11.77 -11.46 13.08
CA LEU A 330 12.03 -10.01 13.07
C LEU A 330 13.23 -9.63 13.92
N ALA A 331 13.35 -10.18 15.13
CA ALA A 331 14.46 -9.89 16.04
C ALA A 331 15.84 -10.33 15.50
N LYS A 332 15.88 -11.19 14.48
CA LYS A 332 17.11 -11.67 13.82
C LYS A 332 17.49 -10.86 12.58
N LEU A 333 16.62 -9.97 12.11
CA LEU A 333 16.90 -9.19 10.92
C LEU A 333 18.05 -8.21 11.19
N THR A 334 19.05 -8.26 10.32
CA THR A 334 20.21 -7.35 10.34
C THR A 334 20.20 -6.38 9.15
N ASN A 335 19.27 -6.57 8.21
CA ASN A 335 19.10 -5.76 7.01
C ASN A 335 18.53 -4.38 7.34
N ARG A 336 18.66 -3.41 6.42
CA ARG A 336 17.97 -2.12 6.57
C ARG A 336 16.47 -2.35 6.39
N LEU A 337 15.70 -2.20 7.47
CA LEU A 337 14.25 -2.40 7.46
C LEU A 337 13.51 -1.06 7.39
N MET A 338 12.65 -0.90 6.39
CA MET A 338 11.65 0.17 6.36
C MET A 338 10.25 -0.42 6.45
N VAL A 339 9.41 0.12 7.33
CA VAL A 339 8.01 -0.28 7.49
C VAL A 339 7.12 0.90 7.20
N ILE A 340 6.24 0.78 6.20
CA ILE A 340 5.32 1.85 5.76
C ILE A 340 3.90 1.46 6.14
N THR A 341 3.20 2.31 6.91
CA THR A 341 1.82 2.10 7.37
C THR A 341 0.94 3.29 6.99
N GLY A 342 -0.35 3.02 6.78
CA GLY A 342 -1.39 4.04 6.64
C GLY A 342 -2.10 4.29 7.98
N ASN A 343 -2.37 5.56 8.32
CA ASN A 343 -3.13 5.89 9.52
C ASN A 343 -4.63 5.51 9.45
N ASP A 344 -5.15 5.33 8.24
CA ASP A 344 -6.54 4.95 7.94
C ASP A 344 -6.62 3.50 7.43
N ASP A 345 -5.55 2.71 7.62
CA ASP A 345 -5.54 1.30 7.29
C ASP A 345 -6.40 0.51 8.30
N HIS A 346 -7.46 -0.11 7.79
CA HIS A 346 -8.39 -0.92 8.57
C HIS A 346 -8.00 -2.42 8.59
N ILE A 347 -7.05 -2.82 7.74
CA ILE A 347 -6.56 -4.19 7.56
C ILE A 347 -5.31 -4.40 8.41
N ALA A 348 -4.29 -3.56 8.22
CA ALA A 348 -3.05 -3.56 9.01
C ALA A 348 -3.05 -2.44 10.04
N SER A 349 -2.52 -2.70 11.25
CA SER A 349 -2.52 -1.73 12.35
C SER A 349 -1.16 -1.07 12.51
N ASP A 350 -1.12 0.26 12.34
CA ASP A 350 0.07 1.08 12.63
C ASP A 350 0.52 0.97 14.09
N ALA A 351 -0.45 0.96 15.02
CA ALA A 351 -0.16 0.80 16.45
C ALA A 351 0.44 -0.57 16.75
N ALA A 352 -0.10 -1.64 16.14
CA ALA A 352 0.42 -2.99 16.31
C ALA A 352 1.82 -3.14 15.71
N ALA A 353 2.05 -2.60 14.51
CA ALA A 353 3.36 -2.56 13.89
C ALA A 353 4.38 -1.83 14.78
N THR A 354 3.99 -0.69 15.35
CA THR A 354 4.82 0.08 16.29
C THR A 354 5.22 -0.75 17.51
N GLU A 355 4.24 -1.38 18.17
CA GLU A 355 4.48 -2.18 19.37
C GLU A 355 5.35 -3.41 19.06
N LEU A 356 5.07 -4.11 17.96
CA LEU A 356 5.81 -5.29 17.55
C LEU A 356 7.28 -4.98 17.24
N LEU A 357 7.53 -3.91 16.47
CA LEU A 357 8.89 -3.49 16.12
C LEU A 357 9.66 -3.02 17.37
N ALA A 358 9.01 -2.29 18.28
CA ALA A 358 9.62 -1.90 19.55
C ALA A 358 9.95 -3.13 20.42
N ALA A 359 9.05 -4.11 20.49
CA ALA A 359 9.24 -5.32 21.29
C ALA A 359 10.37 -6.22 20.76
N THR A 360 10.61 -6.21 19.44
CA THR A 360 11.67 -7.01 18.81
C THR A 360 13.02 -6.31 18.78
N ARG A 361 13.06 -4.99 19.04
CA ARG A 361 14.27 -4.14 18.97
C ARG A 361 15.01 -4.22 17.63
N VAL A 362 14.31 -4.66 16.58
CA VAL A 362 14.88 -4.64 15.22
C VAL A 362 15.13 -3.20 14.81
N ARG A 363 16.30 -2.90 14.25
CA ARG A 363 16.56 -1.55 13.74
C ARG A 363 15.67 -1.30 12.53
N ASN A 364 14.92 -0.21 12.55
CA ASN A 364 13.95 0.08 11.50
C ASN A 364 13.72 1.59 11.30
N THR A 365 13.29 1.94 10.10
CA THR A 365 12.71 3.24 9.75
C THR A 365 11.21 3.06 9.55
N ARG A 366 10.37 3.68 10.38
CA ARG A 366 8.92 3.63 10.23
C ARG A 366 8.42 4.86 9.51
N ILE A 367 7.58 4.64 8.51
CA ILE A 367 6.88 5.68 7.79
C ILE A 367 5.40 5.54 8.10
N ARG A 368 4.80 6.56 8.68
CA ARG A 368 3.35 6.65 8.83
C ARG A 368 2.81 7.66 7.83
N MET A 369 1.98 7.19 6.91
CA MET A 369 1.35 8.00 5.88
C MET A 369 -0.03 8.46 6.32
N ALA A 370 -0.31 9.75 6.19
CA ALA A 370 -1.59 10.37 6.52
C ALA A 370 -2.62 10.24 5.38
N ALA A 371 -3.89 10.10 5.76
CA ALA A 371 -5.01 9.85 4.85
C ALA A 371 -4.75 8.67 3.91
N ALA A 372 -4.14 7.62 4.43
CA ALA A 372 -3.73 6.45 3.65
C ALA A 372 -4.28 5.17 4.29
N GLY A 373 -4.88 4.34 3.46
CA GLY A 373 -5.40 3.03 3.82
C GLY A 373 -4.40 1.92 3.50
N HIS A 374 -4.92 0.73 3.17
CA HIS A 374 -4.10 -0.45 2.92
C HIS A 374 -3.39 -0.47 1.54
N TYR A 375 -3.81 0.38 0.61
CA TYR A 375 -3.48 0.30 -0.82
C TYR A 375 -2.52 1.42 -1.27
N ILE A 376 -1.49 1.68 -0.46
CA ILE A 376 -0.52 2.77 -0.65
C ILE A 376 0.20 2.69 -2.00
N GLN A 377 0.51 1.47 -2.44
CA GLN A 377 1.20 1.20 -3.71
C GLN A 377 0.42 1.66 -4.94
N ASP A 378 -0.89 1.81 -4.84
CA ASP A 378 -1.74 2.20 -5.95
C ASP A 378 -2.22 3.66 -5.85
N LEU A 379 -2.71 4.06 -4.67
CA LEU A 379 -3.36 5.35 -4.48
C LEU A 379 -2.39 6.46 -4.04
N GLN A 380 -1.31 6.11 -3.33
CA GLN A 380 -0.27 7.05 -2.89
C GLN A 380 1.09 6.76 -3.55
N TYR A 381 1.08 6.20 -4.76
CA TYR A 381 2.27 5.71 -5.44
C TYR A 381 3.40 6.77 -5.55
N ARG A 382 3.08 8.04 -5.81
CA ARG A 382 4.06 9.14 -5.86
C ARG A 382 4.90 9.25 -4.57
N TYR A 383 4.27 9.06 -3.42
CA TYR A 383 4.93 9.05 -2.13
C TYR A 383 5.73 7.77 -1.95
N LEU A 384 5.15 6.60 -2.26
CA LEU A 384 5.87 5.33 -2.20
C LEU A 384 7.14 5.37 -3.04
N ARG A 385 7.08 5.84 -4.30
CA ARG A 385 8.23 6.00 -5.18
C ARG A 385 9.32 6.87 -4.55
N THR A 386 8.96 8.02 -3.99
CA THR A 386 9.90 8.93 -3.32
C THR A 386 10.59 8.26 -2.12
N LEU A 387 9.85 7.47 -1.34
CA LEU A 387 10.37 6.71 -0.21
C LEU A 387 11.31 5.58 -0.67
N LEU A 388 10.93 4.83 -1.71
CA LEU A 388 11.75 3.77 -2.29
C LEU A 388 13.04 4.32 -2.89
N GLU A 389 12.97 5.45 -3.60
CA GLU A 389 14.14 6.13 -4.16
C GLU A 389 15.11 6.54 -3.05
N SER A 390 14.60 7.20 -2.01
CA SER A 390 15.42 7.60 -0.85
C SER A 390 16.05 6.40 -0.14
N PHE A 391 15.24 5.39 0.15
CA PHE A 391 15.66 4.26 0.98
C PHE A 391 16.52 3.24 0.24
N LEU A 392 16.11 2.84 -0.98
CA LEU A 392 16.74 1.76 -1.75
C LEU A 392 17.77 2.26 -2.75
N VAL A 393 17.59 3.43 -3.35
CA VAL A 393 18.54 3.93 -4.37
C VAL A 393 19.60 4.82 -3.71
N ASN A 394 19.16 5.87 -3.02
CA ASN A 394 20.05 6.83 -2.38
C ASN A 394 20.65 6.32 -1.05
N ARG A 395 20.15 5.18 -0.54
CA ARG A 395 20.57 4.57 0.73
C ARG A 395 20.51 5.53 1.93
N SER A 396 19.63 6.52 1.85
CA SER A 396 19.40 7.52 2.90
C SER A 396 18.13 7.22 3.69
N GLU A 397 18.03 7.77 4.90
CA GLU A 397 16.73 7.81 5.58
C GLU A 397 15.79 8.76 4.80
N PRO A 398 14.54 8.34 4.53
CA PRO A 398 13.57 9.22 3.91
C PRO A 398 13.33 10.48 4.75
N ARG A 399 13.15 11.62 4.08
CA ARG A 399 12.77 12.87 4.76
C ARG A 399 11.27 12.92 5.02
N PRO A 400 10.82 13.51 6.13
CA PRO A 400 9.40 13.72 6.36
C PRO A 400 8.82 14.70 5.33
N LEU A 401 7.56 14.46 5.00
CA LEU A 401 6.71 15.30 4.15
C LEU A 401 5.44 15.61 4.95
N ALA A 402 4.61 16.55 4.50
CA ALA A 402 3.34 16.86 5.16
C ALA A 402 2.45 15.62 5.29
N ARG A 403 2.50 14.70 4.30
CA ARG A 403 1.78 13.42 4.34
C ARG A 403 2.53 12.25 4.95
N THR A 404 3.84 12.35 5.20
CA THR A 404 4.64 11.21 5.69
C THR A 404 5.44 11.59 6.93
N ALA A 405 5.09 11.01 8.06
CA ALA A 405 5.89 11.08 9.27
C ALA A 405 6.95 9.97 9.27
N VAL A 406 8.18 10.30 9.67
CA VAL A 406 9.31 9.37 9.74
C VAL A 406 9.72 9.19 11.19
N VAL A 407 9.79 7.94 11.64
CA VAL A 407 10.26 7.57 12.98
C VAL A 407 11.32 6.49 12.85
N SER A 408 12.59 6.88 13.01
CA SER A 408 13.71 5.95 13.00
C SER A 408 13.98 5.46 14.43
N SER A 409 14.18 4.15 14.60
CA SER A 409 14.69 3.60 15.86
C SER A 409 16.15 4.04 16.04
N ALA A 410 16.51 4.56 17.21
CA ALA A 410 17.90 4.89 17.54
C ALA A 410 18.80 3.64 17.38
N ALA A 411 20.03 3.87 16.91
CA ALA A 411 21.03 2.84 16.63
C ALA A 411 21.57 2.17 17.88
#